data_AF-A0A9E1MFX1-F1
#
_entry.id   AF-A0A9E1MFX1-F1
#
_cell.length_a   1.000
_cell.length_b   1.000
_cell.length_c   1.000
_cell.angle_alpha   90.00
_cell.angle_beta   90.00
_cell.angle_gamma   90.00
#
_symmetry.space_group_name_H-M   'P 1'
#
loop_
_entity.id
_entity.type
_entity.pdbx_description
1 polymer ?
#
loop_
_entity_poly.entity_id
_entity_poly.type
_entity_poly.pdbx_seq_one_letter_code
_entity_poly.pdbx_strand_id
1 'polypeptide(L)'
;MKDKKLGNRGFTVVELVVSFALAMTVAYFIFDLLYSLKNLATDAGVKTELLQKQALMVKEVEKDLENKKLVLATNCGKYCLDFLFDDQTTKRLSLNTSSNLFQYGNFVIKLIDGSDFGDIDVSNERVLTNGGGLQNDSWIKIKIPIKNKLVEGDYGLNLVYQYNSNEVSFNDLIFENTATNILYLKGSQDMVLFTDTPYQEPGYFWIDNSGVQRTDGVSVSGSVGASVGTYTLTYRVTYNSKTFTRTRKVTVKDKTYDYEFVKSAQLFQAPYKGTYKIELWGAGTGEARYGKGGYTRGNIVLNKGEKLYIYTGEQGKDGTIGNNTNQTFGKGGAATFNGGGAGGEARGSTTYPYANYSGGNSGGGATDVRLSKGNWNDATSLRSRIMVAGGGGGCFEEAEKSIDTNMSQGGTTTGGAGGITMAQDQAGYLSKRGTGGTQTSGNAFGVGGAGARSGHDTACSGHNGGGGGYYGGKGGQSTGGSCYKICGGGGSSFISGYSGCNAVNSDGTHRGNATHYSGKTFSSATMISGTGSMPNPRLNENSVGNNGNGYARITLISIQN
;
A
#
# COMPACT_ATOMS: atom_id res chain seq x y z
N MET A 1 -52.25 -14.50 -87.14
CA MET A 1 -52.76 -15.88 -86.99
C MET A 1 -51.74 -16.70 -86.22
N LYS A 2 -51.93 -16.89 -84.91
CA LYS A 2 -51.58 -18.07 -84.10
C LYS A 2 -51.57 -17.67 -82.62
N ASP A 3 -52.73 -17.80 -82.00
CA ASP A 3 -52.78 -18.29 -80.63
C ASP A 3 -52.20 -19.70 -80.60
N LYS A 4 -51.25 -19.95 -79.69
CA LYS A 4 -50.94 -21.32 -79.28
C LYS A 4 -50.59 -21.37 -77.79
N LYS A 5 -51.66 -21.55 -77.01
CA LYS A 5 -51.77 -22.27 -75.72
C LYS A 5 -50.45 -22.49 -74.96
N LEU A 6 -50.21 -21.69 -73.92
CA LEU A 6 -49.43 -22.15 -72.77
C LEU A 6 -50.25 -23.22 -72.02
N GLY A 7 -49.63 -24.38 -71.80
CA GLY A 7 -50.20 -25.43 -70.96
C GLY A 7 -50.27 -24.96 -69.51
N ASN A 8 -51.48 -24.75 -69.01
CA ASN A 8 -51.76 -24.53 -67.59
C ASN A 8 -51.37 -25.79 -66.80
N ARG A 9 -50.12 -25.88 -66.36
CA ARG A 9 -49.78 -26.64 -65.16
C ARG A 9 -50.26 -25.83 -63.97
N GLY A 10 -51.54 -26.02 -63.62
CA GLY A 10 -52.13 -25.38 -62.44
C GLY A 10 -51.35 -25.77 -61.20
N PHE A 11 -50.98 -24.77 -60.39
CA PHE A 11 -50.39 -24.98 -59.07
C PHE A 11 -51.28 -25.93 -58.27
N THR A 12 -50.69 -26.96 -57.67
CA THR A 12 -51.45 -27.81 -56.75
C THR A 12 -51.81 -27.01 -55.50
N VAL A 13 -52.98 -27.31 -54.90
CA VAL A 13 -53.42 -26.64 -53.66
C VAL A 13 -52.35 -26.74 -52.57
N VAL A 14 -51.60 -27.84 -52.53
CA VAL A 14 -50.47 -28.04 -51.60
C VAL A 14 -49.34 -27.05 -51.87
N GLU A 15 -48.90 -26.87 -53.12
CA GLU A 15 -47.85 -25.90 -53.48
C GLU A 15 -48.27 -24.46 -53.18
N LEU A 16 -49.56 -24.13 -53.35
CA LEU A 16 -50.10 -22.81 -53.00
C LEU A 16 -50.05 -22.57 -51.48
N VAL A 17 -50.47 -23.55 -50.68
CA VAL A 17 -50.46 -23.46 -49.22
C VAL A 17 -49.02 -23.37 -48.69
N VAL A 18 -48.09 -24.17 -49.23
CA VAL A 18 -46.67 -24.13 -48.84
C VAL A 18 -46.03 -22.80 -49.23
N SER A 19 -46.30 -22.29 -50.43
CA SER A 19 -45.76 -20.99 -50.88
C SER A 19 -46.30 -19.84 -50.04
N PHE A 20 -47.58 -19.88 -49.68
CA PHE A 20 -48.19 -18.89 -48.80
C PHE A 20 -47.64 -18.96 -47.37
N ALA A 21 -47.47 -20.17 -46.81
CA ALA A 21 -46.87 -20.35 -45.49
C ALA A 21 -45.42 -19.85 -45.45
N LEU A 22 -44.63 -20.13 -46.50
CA LEU A 22 -43.26 -19.62 -46.63
C LEU A 22 -43.25 -18.10 -46.72
N ALA A 23 -44.12 -17.51 -47.56
CA ALA A 23 -44.23 -16.07 -47.72
C ALA A 23 -44.64 -15.36 -46.41
N MET A 24 -45.60 -15.92 -45.66
CA MET A 24 -46.00 -15.41 -44.35
C MET A 24 -44.88 -15.51 -43.31
N THR A 25 -44.10 -16.60 -43.34
CA THR A 25 -42.95 -16.80 -42.45
C THR A 25 -41.85 -15.77 -42.75
N VAL A 26 -41.53 -15.56 -44.03
CA VAL A 26 -40.56 -14.54 -44.46
C VAL A 26 -41.06 -13.13 -44.11
N ALA A 27 -42.35 -12.84 -44.33
CA ALA A 27 -42.95 -11.57 -43.95
C ALA A 27 -42.84 -11.33 -42.44
N TYR A 28 -43.14 -12.35 -41.62
CA TYR A 28 -42.97 -12.28 -40.17
C TYR A 28 -41.53 -11.91 -39.77
N PHE A 29 -40.53 -12.60 -40.34
CA PHE A 29 -39.12 -12.29 -40.05
C PHE A 29 -38.71 -10.87 -40.51
N ILE A 30 -39.23 -10.40 -41.65
CA ILE A 30 -38.97 -9.02 -42.11
C ILE A 30 -39.61 -8.00 -41.17
N PHE A 31 -40.84 -8.23 -40.71
CA PHE A 31 -41.50 -7.37 -39.73
C PHE A 31 -40.80 -7.39 -38.37
N ASP A 32 -40.33 -8.55 -37.92
CA ASP A 32 -39.57 -8.70 -36.68
C ASP A 32 -38.21 -7.97 -36.75
N LEU A 33 -37.52 -8.06 -37.90
CA LEU A 33 -36.29 -7.31 -38.16
C LEU A 33 -36.54 -5.80 -38.20
N LEU A 34 -37.59 -5.34 -38.89
CA LEU A 34 -37.97 -3.92 -38.94
C LEU A 34 -38.34 -3.39 -37.55
N TYR A 35 -39.06 -4.17 -36.77
CA TYR A 35 -39.42 -3.82 -35.39
C TYR A 35 -38.17 -3.71 -34.50
N SER A 36 -37.26 -4.69 -34.60
CA SER A 36 -35.98 -4.68 -33.89
C SER A 36 -35.10 -3.49 -34.28
N LEU A 37 -35.02 -3.16 -35.57
CA LEU A 37 -34.24 -2.04 -36.08
C LEU A 37 -34.81 -0.68 -35.64
N LYS A 38 -36.14 -0.55 -35.59
CA LYS A 38 -36.84 0.64 -35.09
C LYS A 38 -36.58 0.84 -33.59
N ASN A 39 -36.66 -0.22 -32.79
CA ASN A 39 -36.38 -0.13 -31.35
C ASN A 39 -34.91 0.26 -31.12
N LEU A 40 -33.97 -0.37 -31.83
CA LEU A 40 -32.55 -0.03 -31.75
C LEU A 40 -32.27 1.44 -32.10
N ALA A 41 -32.89 1.98 -33.16
CA ALA A 41 -32.74 3.38 -33.55
C ALA A 41 -33.34 4.35 -32.52
N THR A 42 -34.45 3.97 -31.90
CA THR A 42 -35.11 4.75 -30.84
C THR A 42 -34.24 4.78 -29.59
N ASP A 43 -33.70 3.63 -29.18
CA ASP A 43 -32.83 3.48 -28.02
C ASP A 43 -31.52 4.26 -28.21
N ALA A 44 -30.92 4.20 -29.41
CA ALA A 44 -29.72 4.98 -29.74
C ALA A 44 -29.98 6.51 -29.70
N GLY A 45 -31.16 6.95 -30.16
CA GLY A 45 -31.59 8.34 -30.10
C GLY A 45 -31.75 8.85 -28.67
N VAL A 46 -32.52 8.12 -27.85
CA VAL A 46 -32.75 8.43 -26.43
C VAL A 46 -31.43 8.48 -25.66
N LYS A 47 -30.56 7.48 -25.88
CA LYS A 47 -29.23 7.43 -25.28
C LYS A 47 -28.37 8.65 -25.63
N THR A 48 -28.37 9.05 -26.91
CA THR A 48 -27.59 10.21 -27.37
C THR A 48 -28.08 11.49 -26.73
N GLU A 49 -29.40 11.71 -26.69
CA GLU A 49 -29.96 12.91 -26.07
C GLU A 49 -29.73 12.92 -24.54
N LEU A 50 -29.84 11.78 -23.85
CA LEU A 50 -29.52 11.69 -22.42
C LEU A 50 -28.06 12.05 -22.13
N LEU A 51 -27.11 11.57 -22.96
CA LEU A 51 -25.70 11.93 -22.84
C LEU A 51 -25.44 13.43 -23.12
N GLN A 52 -26.17 14.03 -24.08
CA GLN A 52 -26.10 15.47 -24.31
C GLN A 52 -26.61 16.27 -23.11
N LYS A 53 -27.74 15.87 -22.52
CA LYS A 53 -28.27 16.50 -21.30
C LYS A 53 -27.30 16.34 -20.13
N GLN A 54 -26.72 15.15 -19.95
CA GLN A 54 -25.68 14.89 -18.95
C GLN A 54 -24.51 15.85 -19.12
N ALA A 55 -23.97 15.98 -20.33
CA ALA A 55 -22.86 16.87 -20.63
C ALA A 55 -23.19 18.34 -20.35
N LEU A 56 -24.42 18.79 -20.66
CA LEU A 56 -24.86 20.16 -20.37
C LEU A 56 -24.99 20.41 -18.86
N MET A 57 -25.58 19.47 -18.11
CA MET A 57 -25.70 19.58 -16.65
C MET A 57 -24.32 19.63 -15.98
N VAL A 58 -23.40 18.74 -16.37
CA VAL A 58 -22.03 18.70 -15.85
C VAL A 58 -21.31 20.00 -16.18
N LYS A 59 -21.33 20.42 -17.44
CA LYS A 59 -20.66 21.64 -17.90
C LYS A 59 -21.10 22.89 -17.12
N GLU A 60 -22.39 23.04 -16.84
CA GLU A 60 -22.89 24.23 -16.17
C GLU A 60 -22.45 24.29 -14.70
N VAL A 61 -22.42 23.15 -14.00
CA VAL A 61 -21.95 23.10 -12.61
C VAL A 61 -20.42 23.23 -12.55
N GLU A 62 -19.69 22.55 -13.44
CA GLU A 62 -18.22 22.64 -13.52
C GLU A 62 -17.76 24.06 -13.84
N LYS A 63 -18.48 24.78 -14.69
CA LYS A 63 -18.16 26.17 -15.01
C LYS A 63 -18.05 27.04 -13.75
N ASP A 64 -18.94 26.89 -12.77
CA ASP A 64 -18.82 27.65 -11.52
C ASP A 64 -17.72 27.08 -10.60
N LEU A 65 -17.53 25.75 -10.55
CA LEU A 65 -16.48 25.10 -9.74
C LEU A 65 -15.04 25.35 -10.25
N GLU A 66 -14.85 25.54 -11.55
CA GLU A 66 -13.55 25.85 -12.16
C GLU A 66 -13.16 27.32 -11.97
N ASN A 67 -14.14 28.22 -12.04
CA ASN A 67 -13.90 29.67 -12.01
C ASN A 67 -13.98 30.27 -10.61
N LYS A 68 -14.63 29.59 -9.68
CA LYS A 68 -14.85 30.07 -8.31
C LYS A 68 -14.48 29.00 -7.32
N LYS A 69 -13.89 29.41 -6.21
CA LYS A 69 -13.56 28.47 -5.15
C LYS A 69 -14.82 28.16 -4.37
N LEU A 70 -15.21 26.89 -4.36
CA LEU A 70 -16.33 26.45 -3.54
C LEU A 70 -15.94 26.61 -2.06
N VAL A 71 -16.76 27.33 -1.28
CA VAL A 71 -16.54 27.58 0.15
C VAL A 71 -17.39 26.64 1.00
N LEU A 72 -18.64 26.42 0.58
CA LEU A 72 -19.60 25.60 1.29
C LEU A 72 -20.57 24.95 0.29
N ALA A 73 -20.88 23.68 0.50
CA ALA A 73 -22.01 23.00 -0.12
C ALA A 73 -22.94 22.45 0.97
N THR A 74 -24.23 22.75 0.89
CA THR A 74 -25.23 22.36 1.89
C THR A 74 -26.47 21.74 1.27
N ASN A 75 -27.06 20.80 2.00
CA ASN A 75 -28.35 20.23 1.66
C ASN A 75 -29.45 21.24 2.00
N CYS A 76 -30.31 21.56 1.03
CA CYS A 76 -31.47 22.44 1.23
C CYS A 76 -32.81 21.69 1.23
N GLY A 77 -32.79 20.36 1.07
CA GLY A 77 -33.95 19.47 1.00
C GLY A 77 -33.62 18.21 0.21
N LYS A 78 -34.56 17.23 0.20
CA LYS A 78 -34.33 15.90 -0.41
C LYS A 78 -33.76 15.94 -1.84
N TYR A 79 -34.15 16.93 -2.61
CA TYR A 79 -33.79 17.05 -4.03
C TYR A 79 -33.08 18.36 -4.35
N CYS A 80 -32.32 18.95 -3.41
CA CYS A 80 -31.56 20.16 -3.70
C CYS A 80 -30.26 20.33 -2.90
N LEU A 81 -29.30 21.01 -3.51
CA LEU A 81 -28.01 21.40 -2.95
C LEU A 81 -27.77 22.89 -3.17
N ASP A 82 -27.36 23.59 -2.12
CA ASP A 82 -26.88 24.97 -2.20
C ASP A 82 -25.35 25.00 -2.19
N PHE A 83 -24.78 25.80 -3.08
CA PHE A 83 -23.36 26.07 -3.22
C PHE A 83 -23.12 27.53 -2.88
N LEU A 84 -22.14 27.80 -2.03
CA LEU A 84 -21.63 29.14 -1.71
C LEU A 84 -20.16 29.21 -2.15
N PHE A 85 -19.83 30.26 -2.89
CA PHE A 85 -18.50 30.48 -3.43
C PHE A 85 -17.75 31.59 -2.68
N ASP A 86 -16.45 31.71 -2.94
CA ASP A 86 -15.54 32.68 -2.32
C ASP A 86 -15.87 34.14 -2.65
N ASP A 87 -16.51 34.37 -3.80
CA ASP A 87 -17.07 35.67 -4.19
C ASP A 87 -18.42 36.00 -3.52
N GLN A 88 -18.85 35.20 -2.53
CA GLN A 88 -20.13 35.28 -1.83
C GLN A 88 -21.36 35.00 -2.69
N THR A 89 -21.19 34.59 -3.96
CA THR A 89 -22.33 34.18 -4.77
C THR A 89 -22.82 32.81 -4.35
N THR A 90 -24.13 32.59 -4.53
CA THR A 90 -24.78 31.32 -4.24
C THR A 90 -25.39 30.71 -5.48
N LYS A 91 -25.32 29.39 -5.62
CA LYS A 91 -26.01 28.62 -6.66
C LYS A 91 -26.81 27.50 -6.02
N ARG A 92 -28.06 27.34 -6.44
CA ARG A 92 -28.90 26.21 -6.03
C ARG A 92 -29.00 25.21 -7.17
N LEU A 93 -28.63 23.97 -6.90
CA LEU A 93 -29.02 22.80 -7.67
C LEU A 93 -30.34 22.29 -7.11
N SER A 94 -31.35 22.08 -7.94
CA SER A 94 -32.62 21.47 -7.52
C SER A 94 -33.17 20.54 -8.58
N LEU A 95 -33.74 19.42 -8.14
CA LEU A 95 -34.42 18.44 -8.98
C LEU A 95 -35.92 18.50 -8.69
N ASN A 96 -36.71 18.71 -9.73
CA ASN A 96 -38.16 18.57 -9.64
C ASN A 96 -38.56 17.23 -10.25
N THR A 97 -38.84 16.26 -9.39
CA THR A 97 -39.20 14.89 -9.80
C THR A 97 -40.59 14.78 -10.41
N SER A 98 -41.51 15.72 -10.14
CA SER A 98 -42.85 15.71 -10.75
C SER A 98 -42.85 16.19 -12.20
N SER A 99 -41.91 17.08 -12.56
CA SER A 99 -41.82 17.68 -13.91
C SER A 99 -40.54 17.29 -14.67
N ASN A 100 -39.71 16.44 -14.07
CA ASN A 100 -38.42 16.01 -14.59
C ASN A 100 -37.50 17.17 -15.01
N LEU A 101 -37.47 18.22 -14.18
CA LEU A 101 -36.61 19.38 -14.38
C LEU A 101 -35.38 19.31 -13.47
N PHE A 102 -34.20 19.41 -14.07
CA PHE A 102 -32.97 19.76 -13.38
C PHE A 102 -32.77 21.27 -13.49
N GLN A 103 -32.43 21.91 -12.37
CA GLN A 103 -32.11 23.32 -12.32
C GLN A 103 -30.79 23.55 -11.57
N TYR A 104 -29.95 24.43 -12.11
CA TYR A 104 -28.75 24.94 -11.45
C TYR A 104 -28.67 26.46 -11.62
N GLY A 105 -28.97 27.20 -10.56
CA GLY A 105 -29.16 28.65 -10.64
C GLY A 105 -30.27 29.00 -11.64
N ASN A 106 -29.89 29.68 -12.73
CA ASN A 106 -30.81 30.08 -13.81
C ASN A 106 -30.86 29.06 -14.96
N PHE A 107 -29.96 28.08 -14.98
CA PHE A 107 -29.97 27.03 -15.99
C PHE A 107 -31.03 25.99 -15.65
N VAL A 108 -31.89 25.67 -16.62
CA VAL A 108 -32.96 24.69 -16.46
C VAL A 108 -32.97 23.75 -17.65
N ILE A 109 -33.03 22.44 -17.39
CA ILE A 109 -33.13 21.43 -18.43
C ILE A 109 -34.21 20.39 -18.06
N LYS A 110 -35.06 20.07 -19.02
CA LYS A 110 -36.06 19.00 -18.90
C LYS A 110 -35.48 17.70 -19.42
N LEU A 111 -35.58 16.63 -18.62
CA LEU A 111 -35.21 15.28 -19.06
C LEU A 111 -36.21 14.75 -20.09
N ILE A 112 -35.78 13.73 -20.83
CA ILE A 112 -36.62 13.01 -21.79
C ILE A 112 -37.73 12.28 -21.02
N ASP A 113 -38.91 12.16 -21.61
CA ASP A 113 -40.02 11.41 -21.02
C ASP A 113 -39.60 9.96 -20.69
N GLY A 114 -40.12 9.45 -19.57
CA GLY A 114 -39.72 8.14 -19.05
C GLY A 114 -38.36 8.11 -18.36
N SER A 115 -37.73 9.26 -18.12
CA SER A 115 -36.54 9.39 -17.27
C SER A 115 -36.91 9.73 -15.83
N ASP A 116 -36.12 9.26 -14.88
CA ASP A 116 -36.30 9.48 -13.44
C ASP A 116 -34.95 9.81 -12.77
N PHE A 117 -34.96 10.75 -11.82
CA PHE A 117 -33.80 11.06 -10.98
C PHE A 117 -33.68 10.06 -9.82
N GLY A 118 -32.46 9.59 -9.58
CA GLY A 118 -32.07 8.95 -8.32
C GLY A 118 -31.85 9.98 -7.21
N ASP A 119 -31.55 9.48 -6.00
CA ASP A 119 -31.18 10.33 -4.89
C ASP A 119 -29.83 11.03 -5.14
N ILE A 120 -29.67 12.21 -4.56
CA ILE A 120 -28.40 12.94 -4.59
C ILE A 120 -27.46 12.25 -3.61
N ASP A 121 -26.36 11.71 -4.12
CA ASP A 121 -25.30 11.07 -3.34
C ASP A 121 -24.07 11.99 -3.31
N VAL A 122 -23.58 12.32 -2.12
CA VAL A 122 -22.41 13.17 -1.97
C VAL A 122 -21.44 12.54 -0.99
N SER A 123 -20.21 12.35 -1.43
CA SER A 123 -19.12 11.82 -0.61
C SER A 123 -17.90 12.72 -0.67
N ASN A 124 -17.16 12.78 0.43
CA ASN A 124 -15.87 13.44 0.49
C ASN A 124 -14.79 12.42 0.89
N GLU A 125 -13.57 12.64 0.41
CA GLU A 125 -12.43 11.81 0.78
C GLU A 125 -11.19 12.70 0.89
N ARG A 126 -10.36 12.41 1.88
CA ARG A 126 -9.08 13.10 2.08
C ARG A 126 -7.94 12.21 1.61
N VAL A 127 -7.06 12.77 0.78
CA VAL A 127 -5.82 12.10 0.39
C VAL A 127 -4.72 12.55 1.34
N LEU A 128 -4.19 11.60 2.10
CA LEU A 128 -3.06 11.84 3.00
C LEU A 128 -1.77 12.02 2.18
N THR A 129 -1.46 13.25 1.75
CA THR A 129 -0.14 13.54 1.18
C THR A 129 0.81 14.00 2.28
N ASN A 130 1.93 13.27 2.43
CA ASN A 130 3.06 13.66 3.26
C ASN A 130 3.82 14.82 2.60
N GLY A 131 3.27 16.04 2.63
CA GLY A 131 3.92 17.22 2.06
C GLY A 131 3.19 18.49 2.51
N GLY A 132 3.91 19.43 3.10
CA GLY A 132 3.32 20.63 3.70
C GLY A 132 2.68 21.58 2.69
N GLY A 133 1.57 22.21 3.12
CA GLY A 133 1.12 23.55 2.74
C GLY A 133 0.56 23.77 1.33
N LEU A 134 -0.68 24.23 1.27
CA LEU A 134 -1.35 24.90 0.12
C LEU A 134 -1.68 24.07 -1.14
N GLN A 135 -1.70 22.74 -1.08
CA GLN A 135 -2.23 21.92 -2.18
C GLN A 135 -3.63 21.38 -1.86
N ASN A 136 -4.47 21.19 -2.88
CA ASN A 136 -5.75 20.49 -2.74
C ASN A 136 -5.48 19.08 -2.19
N ASP A 137 -5.89 18.84 -0.93
CA ASP A 137 -5.61 17.59 -0.19
C ASP A 137 -6.84 16.67 -0.08
N SER A 138 -7.95 17.05 -0.70
CA SER A 138 -9.22 16.32 -0.66
C SER A 138 -10.00 16.43 -1.96
N TRP A 139 -10.97 15.54 -2.16
CA TRP A 139 -11.99 15.66 -3.21
C TRP A 139 -13.40 15.45 -2.66
N ILE A 140 -14.38 16.10 -3.30
CA ILE A 140 -15.82 15.85 -3.12
C ILE A 140 -16.37 15.26 -4.41
N LYS A 141 -17.18 14.20 -4.27
CA LYS A 141 -17.90 13.56 -5.35
C LYS A 141 -19.39 13.83 -5.19
N ILE A 142 -20.03 14.42 -6.19
CA ILE A 142 -21.48 14.64 -6.23
C ILE A 142 -22.04 13.78 -7.36
N LYS A 143 -22.90 12.84 -7.01
CA LYS A 143 -23.54 11.93 -7.95
C LYS A 143 -25.06 12.07 -7.88
N ILE A 144 -25.70 12.23 -9.03
CA ILE A 144 -27.16 12.26 -9.17
C ILE A 144 -27.53 11.30 -10.30
N PRO A 145 -27.86 10.03 -9.99
CA PRO A 145 -28.16 9.05 -11.02
C PRO A 145 -29.38 9.47 -11.86
N ILE A 146 -29.36 9.19 -13.16
CA ILE A 146 -30.54 9.35 -14.02
C ILE A 146 -30.73 8.08 -14.83
N LYS A 147 -31.92 7.49 -14.73
CA LYS A 147 -32.30 6.29 -15.48
C LYS A 147 -33.44 6.60 -16.44
N ASN A 148 -33.56 5.82 -17.51
CA ASN A 148 -34.68 5.90 -18.44
C ASN A 148 -35.26 4.50 -18.71
N LYS A 149 -36.58 4.42 -18.91
CA LYS A 149 -37.29 3.14 -19.11
C LYS A 149 -36.93 2.40 -20.41
N LEU A 150 -36.41 3.10 -21.42
CA LEU A 150 -36.10 2.55 -22.73
C LEU A 150 -34.62 2.15 -22.88
N VAL A 151 -33.72 2.71 -22.07
CA VAL A 151 -32.27 2.47 -22.21
C VAL A 151 -31.63 2.15 -20.87
N GLU A 152 -30.81 1.10 -20.84
CA GLU A 152 -30.03 0.74 -19.67
C GLU A 152 -28.84 1.71 -19.49
N GLY A 153 -28.52 2.04 -18.23
CA GLY A 153 -27.37 2.88 -17.88
C GLY A 153 -27.71 3.97 -16.87
N ASP A 154 -26.65 4.63 -16.39
CA ASP A 154 -26.73 5.85 -15.59
C ASP A 154 -26.29 7.03 -16.45
N TYR A 155 -27.22 7.93 -16.73
CA TYR A 155 -27.02 9.14 -17.54
C TYR A 155 -27.02 10.40 -16.66
N GLY A 156 -26.77 10.19 -15.37
CA GLY A 156 -26.80 11.18 -14.31
C GLY A 156 -25.56 12.06 -14.20
N LEU A 157 -25.61 13.02 -13.29
CA LEU A 157 -24.47 13.87 -12.99
C LEU A 157 -23.46 13.12 -12.11
N ASN A 158 -22.17 13.24 -12.43
CA ASN A 158 -21.07 12.69 -11.63
C ASN A 158 -19.91 13.68 -11.65
N LEU A 159 -19.79 14.49 -10.59
CA LEU A 159 -18.79 15.54 -10.46
C LEU A 159 -17.74 15.14 -9.43
N VAL A 160 -16.47 15.45 -9.72
CA VAL A 160 -15.37 15.34 -8.76
C VAL A 160 -14.67 16.68 -8.67
N TYR A 161 -14.72 17.30 -7.50
CA TYR A 161 -14.06 18.59 -7.26
C TYR A 161 -12.95 18.44 -6.23
N GLN A 162 -11.74 18.84 -6.59
CA GLN A 162 -10.58 18.84 -5.68
C GLN A 162 -10.55 20.15 -4.90
N TYR A 163 -10.25 20.06 -3.60
CA TYR A 163 -10.23 21.22 -2.73
C TYR A 163 -9.17 21.09 -1.63
N ASN A 164 -8.81 22.23 -1.07
CA ASN A 164 -8.01 22.31 0.15
C ASN A 164 -8.94 22.22 1.36
N SER A 165 -8.83 21.13 2.13
CA SER A 165 -9.67 20.85 3.29
C SER A 165 -9.47 21.81 4.47
N ASN A 166 -8.52 22.74 4.39
CA ASN A 166 -8.37 23.83 5.35
C ASN A 166 -9.20 25.07 4.97
N GLU A 167 -9.64 25.18 3.71
CA GLU A 167 -10.26 26.40 3.18
C GLU A 167 -11.74 26.21 2.83
N VAL A 168 -12.21 24.96 2.78
CA VAL A 168 -13.56 24.60 2.34
C VAL A 168 -14.22 23.68 3.36
N SER A 169 -15.52 23.86 3.58
CA SER A 169 -16.32 23.01 4.47
C SER A 169 -17.34 22.20 3.68
N PHE A 170 -17.15 20.89 3.67
CA PHE A 170 -18.15 19.92 3.23
C PHE A 170 -18.63 19.16 4.46
N ASN A 171 -19.56 19.75 5.20
CA ASN A 171 -20.19 19.03 6.31
C ASN A 171 -21.08 17.93 5.73
N ASP A 172 -21.15 16.79 6.42
CA ASP A 172 -22.01 15.65 6.09
C ASP A 172 -23.37 16.12 5.56
N LEU A 173 -23.55 15.99 4.24
CA LEU A 173 -24.82 16.16 3.57
C LEU A 173 -25.70 14.97 3.94
N ILE A 174 -26.10 14.89 5.20
CA ILE A 174 -27.05 13.89 5.67
C ILE A 174 -28.40 14.31 5.08
N PHE A 175 -28.87 13.56 4.08
CA PHE A 175 -30.21 13.72 3.49
C PHE A 175 -31.28 13.10 4.41
N GLU A 176 -31.29 13.50 5.68
CA GLU A 176 -32.45 13.30 6.55
C GLU A 176 -33.36 14.53 6.50
N ASN A 177 -34.66 14.29 6.64
CA ASN A 177 -35.77 15.19 6.29
C ASN A 177 -35.90 16.44 7.19
N THR A 178 -34.82 16.92 7.82
CA THR A 178 -34.84 18.06 8.75
C THR A 178 -33.65 19.02 8.51
N ALA A 179 -33.77 19.88 7.50
CA ALA A 179 -32.86 21.02 7.33
C ALA A 179 -32.98 21.99 8.52
N THR A 180 -32.11 21.86 9.52
CA THR A 180 -32.07 22.72 10.71
C THR A 180 -30.64 22.98 11.20
N ASN A 181 -29.67 23.17 10.30
CA ASN A 181 -28.32 23.54 10.73
C ASN A 181 -27.87 24.87 10.15
N ILE A 182 -27.58 25.82 11.04
CA ILE A 182 -27.09 27.16 10.68
C ILE A 182 -25.62 27.37 11.04
N LEU A 183 -24.99 26.45 11.77
CA LEU A 183 -23.59 26.55 12.20
C LEU A 183 -22.68 25.69 11.33
N TYR A 184 -21.61 26.30 10.83
CA TYR A 184 -20.68 25.73 9.88
C TYR A 184 -19.25 25.91 10.37
N LEU A 185 -18.43 24.88 10.20
CA LEU A 185 -16.99 24.99 10.37
C LEU A 185 -16.40 25.52 9.05
N LYS A 186 -15.25 26.19 9.10
CA LYS A 186 -14.38 26.35 7.93
C LYS A 186 -13.35 25.23 8.00
N GLY A 187 -13.10 24.52 6.91
CA GLY A 187 -12.24 23.35 6.91
C GLY A 187 -12.85 22.08 7.52
N SER A 188 -12.16 20.94 7.38
CA SER A 188 -12.67 19.61 7.70
C SER A 188 -13.15 19.45 9.15
N GLN A 189 -14.23 18.69 9.35
CA GLN A 189 -14.66 18.23 10.68
C GLN A 189 -13.74 17.13 11.23
N ASP A 190 -13.12 16.33 10.36
CA ASP A 190 -12.14 15.31 10.72
C ASP A 190 -10.77 15.71 10.17
N MET A 191 -9.83 16.04 11.06
CA MET A 191 -8.48 16.45 10.71
C MET A 191 -7.46 15.45 11.21
N VAL A 192 -6.38 15.29 10.45
CA VAL A 192 -5.19 14.55 10.88
C VAL A 192 -4.00 15.49 10.86
N LEU A 193 -3.30 15.59 11.98
CA LEU A 193 -2.05 16.33 12.15
C LEU A 193 -0.94 15.38 12.57
N PHE A 194 0.31 15.84 12.44
CA PHE A 194 1.47 15.13 12.96
C PHE A 194 2.01 15.84 14.20
N THR A 195 2.78 15.12 15.01
CA THR A 195 3.39 15.63 16.26
C THR A 195 4.30 16.85 16.06
N ASP A 196 4.71 17.17 14.83
CA ASP A 196 5.47 18.36 14.45
C ASP A 196 4.63 19.49 13.83
N THR A 197 3.32 19.30 13.69
CA THR A 197 2.40 20.29 13.11
C THR A 197 1.44 20.81 14.18
N PRO A 198 1.56 22.09 14.62
CA PRO A 198 0.60 22.67 15.55
C PRO A 198 -0.78 22.80 14.90
N TYR A 199 -1.83 22.60 15.68
CA TYR A 199 -3.20 22.90 15.23
C TYR A 199 -3.36 24.39 14.97
N GLN A 200 -3.85 24.72 13.77
CA GLN A 200 -4.30 26.06 13.41
C GLN A 200 -5.80 25.99 13.20
N GLU A 201 -6.56 26.85 13.89
CA GLU A 201 -8.01 26.93 13.75
C GLU A 201 -8.36 27.45 12.35
N PRO A 202 -8.96 26.62 11.47
CA PRO A 202 -9.35 27.07 10.14
C PRO A 202 -10.57 28.00 10.17
N GLY A 203 -11.33 28.02 11.28
CA GLY A 203 -12.41 28.96 11.56
C GLY A 203 -13.80 28.31 11.51
N TYR A 204 -14.82 29.16 11.65
CA TYR A 204 -16.23 28.77 11.68
C TYR A 204 -17.11 30.00 11.40
N PHE A 205 -18.37 29.77 11.04
CA PHE A 205 -19.38 30.80 10.86
C PHE A 205 -20.79 30.21 11.01
N TRP A 206 -21.79 31.06 11.17
CA TRP A 206 -23.19 30.65 11.10
C TRP A 206 -24.00 31.62 10.24
N ILE A 207 -25.13 31.17 9.71
CA ILE A 207 -26.01 31.97 8.83
C ILE A 207 -27.31 32.29 9.58
N ASP A 208 -27.67 33.57 9.68
CA ASP A 208 -28.93 33.97 10.29
C ASP A 208 -30.15 33.76 9.36
N ASN A 209 -31.37 33.99 9.86
CA ASN A 209 -32.59 33.80 9.07
C ASN A 209 -32.69 34.74 7.85
N SER A 210 -31.88 35.80 7.80
CA SER A 210 -31.81 36.74 6.68
C SER A 210 -30.78 36.31 5.64
N GLY A 211 -30.06 35.20 5.86
CA GLY A 211 -29.02 34.70 4.96
C GLY A 211 -27.65 35.35 5.18
N VAL A 212 -27.47 36.15 6.24
CA VAL A 212 -26.21 36.85 6.51
C VAL A 212 -25.27 35.95 7.29
N GLN A 213 -24.01 35.90 6.84
CA GLN A 213 -22.94 35.17 7.53
C GLN A 213 -22.44 35.93 8.76
N ARG A 214 -22.34 35.22 9.88
CA ARG A 214 -21.92 35.72 11.19
C ARG A 214 -20.87 34.82 11.82
N THR A 215 -20.07 35.39 12.72
CA THR A 215 -19.05 34.65 13.50
C THR A 215 -19.14 34.94 15.00
N ASP A 216 -19.84 36.01 15.37
CA ASP A 216 -20.16 36.40 16.72
C ASP A 216 -21.07 35.39 17.42
N GLY A 217 -20.93 35.28 18.75
CA GLY A 217 -21.77 34.42 19.59
C GLY A 217 -21.47 32.92 19.51
N VAL A 218 -20.51 32.49 18.69
CA VAL A 218 -20.04 31.09 18.68
C VAL A 218 -19.05 30.87 19.82
N SER A 219 -19.39 29.97 20.73
CA SER A 219 -18.49 29.47 21.76
C SER A 219 -17.73 28.24 21.26
N VAL A 220 -16.42 28.20 21.50
CA VAL A 220 -15.55 27.05 21.17
C VAL A 220 -15.03 26.46 22.47
N SER A 221 -15.16 25.15 22.63
CA SER A 221 -14.71 24.41 23.80
C SER A 221 -13.86 23.20 23.38
N GLY A 222 -12.87 22.85 24.20
CA GLY A 222 -11.83 21.87 23.88
C GLY A 222 -10.52 22.52 23.44
N SER A 223 -9.47 21.71 23.33
CA SER A 223 -8.14 22.14 22.87
C SER A 223 -7.44 20.99 22.18
N VAL A 224 -6.66 21.28 21.13
CA VAL A 224 -5.83 20.27 20.46
C VAL A 224 -4.41 20.37 20.99
N GLY A 225 -3.94 19.28 21.63
CA GLY A 225 -2.57 19.17 22.12
C GLY A 225 -1.58 18.70 21.03
N ALA A 226 -0.29 18.73 21.35
CA ALA A 226 0.76 18.21 20.47
C ALA A 226 0.98 16.69 20.57
N SER A 227 0.41 16.04 21.59
CA SER A 227 0.55 14.60 21.81
C SER A 227 -0.35 13.80 20.89
N VAL A 228 0.08 12.59 20.53
CA VAL A 228 -0.75 11.63 19.79
C VAL A 228 -2.06 11.41 20.51
N GLY A 229 -3.15 11.49 19.75
CA GLY A 229 -4.48 11.34 20.31
C GLY A 229 -5.55 11.95 19.42
N THR A 230 -6.79 11.67 19.81
CA THR A 230 -7.96 12.27 19.19
C THR A 230 -8.49 13.37 20.11
N TYR A 231 -8.53 14.59 19.61
CA TYR A 231 -9.06 15.75 20.29
C TYR A 231 -10.38 16.16 19.67
N THR A 232 -11.33 16.59 20.48
CA THR A 232 -12.62 17.10 20.01
C THR A 232 -12.76 18.56 20.40
N LEU A 233 -13.01 19.41 19.40
CA LEU A 233 -13.41 20.79 19.58
C LEU A 233 -14.92 20.88 19.34
N THR A 234 -15.65 21.53 20.24
CA THR A 234 -17.09 21.73 20.14
C THR A 234 -17.40 23.20 19.96
N TYR A 235 -18.11 23.52 18.89
CA TYR A 235 -18.56 24.85 18.49
C TYR A 235 -20.05 24.94 18.76
N ARG A 236 -20.50 26.00 19.41
CA ARG A 236 -21.90 26.13 19.82
C ARG A 236 -22.37 27.56 19.69
N VAL A 237 -23.53 27.73 19.04
CA VAL A 237 -24.23 29.01 18.92
C VAL A 237 -25.69 28.83 19.28
N THR A 238 -26.27 29.82 19.97
CA THR A 238 -27.70 29.85 20.29
C THR A 238 -28.35 30.99 19.53
N TYR A 239 -29.36 30.67 18.73
CA TYR A 239 -30.10 31.62 17.91
C TYR A 239 -31.60 31.28 17.92
N ASN A 240 -32.47 32.28 18.14
CA ASN A 240 -33.92 32.11 18.27
C ASN A 240 -34.34 30.98 19.23
N SER A 241 -33.73 30.94 20.42
CA SER A 241 -33.96 29.93 21.46
C SER A 241 -33.61 28.49 21.07
N LYS A 242 -32.95 28.29 19.93
CA LYS A 242 -32.40 27.00 19.48
C LYS A 242 -30.89 27.02 19.56
N THR A 243 -30.31 25.90 19.96
CA THR A 243 -28.86 25.76 20.07
C THR A 243 -28.34 24.83 19.00
N PHE A 244 -27.39 25.31 18.22
CA PHE A 244 -26.75 24.58 17.14
C PHE A 244 -25.33 24.25 17.58
N THR A 245 -24.96 22.98 17.39
CA THR A 245 -23.67 22.46 17.85
C THR A 245 -22.96 21.78 16.68
N ARG A 246 -21.66 22.00 16.57
CA ARG A 246 -20.75 21.31 15.66
C ARG A 246 -19.55 20.82 16.43
N THR A 247 -18.97 19.73 15.96
CA THR A 247 -17.75 19.17 16.53
C THR A 247 -16.70 19.00 15.45
N ARG A 248 -15.45 19.31 15.77
CA ARG A 248 -14.28 18.94 14.98
C ARG A 248 -13.46 17.94 15.76
N LYS A 249 -13.15 16.82 15.12
CA LYS A 249 -12.26 15.79 15.61
C LYS A 249 -10.89 15.97 14.96
N VAL A 250 -9.85 16.18 15.76
CA VAL A 250 -8.47 16.32 15.30
C VAL A 250 -7.65 15.15 15.84
N THR A 251 -7.14 14.31 14.94
CA THR A 251 -6.29 13.17 15.26
C THR A 251 -4.83 13.56 15.06
N VAL A 252 -4.06 13.68 16.13
CA VAL A 252 -2.62 13.87 16.06
C VAL A 252 -1.94 12.50 16.01
N LYS A 253 -1.06 12.28 15.03
CA LYS A 253 -0.28 11.04 14.86
C LYS A 253 1.21 11.33 14.94
N ASP A 254 2.00 10.31 15.26
CA ASP A 254 3.46 10.43 15.19
C ASP A 254 3.92 10.75 13.76
N LYS A 255 4.93 11.60 13.63
CA LYS A 255 5.61 11.82 12.35
C LYS A 255 6.55 10.64 12.06
N THR A 256 6.26 9.87 11.01
CA THR A 256 7.08 8.73 10.57
C THR A 256 7.73 8.96 9.21
N TYR A 257 8.89 8.31 9.01
CA TYR A 257 9.63 8.24 7.76
C TYR A 257 9.90 6.76 7.49
N ASP A 258 9.26 6.25 6.44
CA ASP A 258 9.24 4.83 6.09
C ASP A 258 10.15 4.57 4.89
N TYR A 259 10.94 3.51 4.99
CA TYR A 259 11.94 3.11 4.01
C TYR A 259 11.68 1.66 3.60
N GLU A 260 10.99 1.52 2.47
CA GLU A 260 10.82 0.24 1.79
C GLU A 260 12.11 -0.17 1.09
N PHE A 261 12.16 -1.43 0.65
CA PHE A 261 13.32 -1.94 -0.05
C PHE A 261 13.58 -1.21 -1.37
N VAL A 262 14.78 -0.64 -1.46
CA VAL A 262 15.41 -0.24 -2.72
C VAL A 262 16.84 -0.74 -2.74
N LYS A 263 17.36 -1.02 -3.93
CA LYS A 263 18.72 -1.55 -4.13
C LYS A 263 19.81 -0.46 -4.04
N SER A 264 19.65 0.50 -3.13
CA SER A 264 20.56 1.63 -2.93
C SER A 264 20.40 2.25 -1.54
N ALA A 265 21.29 3.17 -1.18
CA ALA A 265 21.20 3.92 0.07
C ALA A 265 20.09 4.97 0.02
N GLN A 266 19.22 4.99 1.03
CA GLN A 266 18.19 6.02 1.22
C GLN A 266 18.65 7.04 2.27
N LEU A 267 18.34 8.32 2.06
CA LEU A 267 18.76 9.39 2.97
C LEU A 267 17.63 9.73 3.95
N PHE A 268 17.95 9.71 5.23
CA PHE A 268 17.20 10.44 6.25
C PHE A 268 17.98 11.70 6.64
N GLN A 269 17.31 12.84 6.71
CA GLN A 269 17.87 14.06 7.28
C GLN A 269 16.94 14.55 8.39
N ALA A 270 17.46 14.70 9.60
CA ALA A 270 16.67 15.10 10.76
C ALA A 270 16.13 16.53 10.57
N PRO A 271 14.80 16.74 10.53
CA PRO A 271 14.22 18.07 10.33
C PRO A 271 14.43 18.99 11.55
N TYR A 272 14.59 18.41 12.73
CA TYR A 272 14.71 19.11 14.01
C TYR A 272 15.80 18.46 14.85
N LYS A 273 16.24 19.18 15.88
CA LYS A 273 16.92 18.53 16.99
C LYS A 273 15.86 17.79 17.80
N GLY A 274 16.09 16.53 18.12
CA GLY A 274 15.06 15.75 18.80
C GLY A 274 15.41 14.30 19.03
N THR A 275 14.49 13.60 19.69
CA THR A 275 14.56 12.16 19.89
C THR A 275 13.83 11.44 18.77
N TYR A 276 14.52 10.50 18.13
CA TYR A 276 14.00 9.68 17.05
C TYR A 276 14.02 8.21 17.46
N LYS A 277 12.91 7.51 17.30
CA LYS A 277 12.86 6.04 17.38
C LYS A 277 13.20 5.49 16.00
N ILE A 278 14.19 4.61 15.93
CA ILE A 278 14.55 3.89 14.72
C ILE A 278 14.15 2.44 14.91
N GLU A 279 13.47 1.87 13.92
CA GLU A 279 13.03 0.48 13.86
C GLU A 279 13.51 -0.13 12.54
N LEU A 280 14.17 -1.28 12.59
CA LEU A 280 14.70 -1.98 11.42
C LEU A 280 14.22 -3.44 11.42
N TRP A 281 13.91 -3.94 10.22
CA TRP A 281 13.57 -5.33 9.97
C TRP A 281 14.54 -5.87 8.91
N GLY A 282 15.31 -6.90 9.26
CA GLY A 282 16.17 -7.61 8.32
C GLY A 282 15.34 -8.37 7.29
N ALA A 283 15.91 -8.71 6.13
CA ALA A 283 15.17 -9.44 5.12
C ALA A 283 15.08 -10.95 5.46
N GLY A 284 13.93 -11.55 5.16
CA GLY A 284 13.74 -12.99 5.15
C GLY A 284 14.12 -13.60 3.79
N THR A 285 13.88 -14.91 3.64
CA THR A 285 14.34 -15.64 2.45
C THR A 285 13.30 -15.94 1.38
N GLY A 286 12.02 -15.63 1.54
CA GLY A 286 11.02 -16.14 0.58
C GLY A 286 9.65 -16.38 1.17
N GLU A 287 8.81 -17.14 0.47
CA GLU A 287 7.68 -17.83 1.11
C GLU A 287 8.12 -18.99 2.03
N ALA A 288 9.43 -19.25 2.09
CA ALA A 288 10.04 -20.21 2.99
C ALA A 288 9.61 -19.99 4.47
N ARG A 289 9.18 -21.07 5.11
CA ARG A 289 8.76 -21.09 6.54
C ARG A 289 9.89 -20.68 7.51
N TYR A 290 11.15 -20.75 7.08
CA TYR A 290 12.36 -20.55 7.87
C TYR A 290 13.20 -19.37 7.35
N GLY A 291 14.23 -18.96 8.09
CA GLY A 291 15.13 -17.91 7.61
C GLY A 291 14.50 -16.51 7.58
N LYS A 292 13.65 -16.21 8.56
CA LYS A 292 13.05 -14.88 8.70
C LYS A 292 14.05 -13.85 9.25
N GLY A 293 13.92 -12.61 8.82
CA GLY A 293 14.76 -11.52 9.30
C GLY A 293 14.46 -11.12 10.74
N GLY A 294 15.49 -10.65 11.46
CA GLY A 294 15.37 -10.13 12.81
C GLY A 294 14.85 -8.69 12.84
N TYR A 295 14.64 -8.18 14.05
CA TYR A 295 14.17 -6.81 14.30
C TYR A 295 15.04 -6.11 15.35
N THR A 296 15.32 -4.84 15.11
CA THR A 296 15.99 -3.97 16.08
C THR A 296 15.25 -2.65 16.21
N ARG A 297 15.15 -2.14 17.44
CA ARG A 297 14.69 -0.77 17.68
C ARG A 297 15.52 -0.06 18.74
N GLY A 298 15.45 1.27 18.74
CA GLY A 298 15.95 2.11 19.82
C GLY A 298 15.73 3.59 19.55
N ASN A 299 15.91 4.40 20.59
CA ASN A 299 15.79 5.85 20.52
C ASN A 299 17.18 6.50 20.43
N ILE A 300 17.32 7.49 19.55
CA ILE A 300 18.56 8.26 19.37
C ILE A 300 18.24 9.75 19.32
N VAL A 301 19.14 10.57 19.88
CA VAL A 301 19.06 12.03 19.72
C VAL A 301 19.85 12.43 18.49
N LEU A 302 19.21 13.17 17.59
CA LEU A 302 19.83 13.72 16.38
C LEU A 302 19.73 15.24 16.40
N ASN A 303 20.73 15.92 15.84
CA ASN A 303 20.68 17.35 15.62
C ASN A 303 19.96 17.68 14.32
N LYS A 304 19.37 18.88 14.22
CA LYS A 304 18.77 19.37 12.98
C LYS A 304 19.80 19.31 11.84
N GLY A 305 19.38 18.76 10.70
CA GLY A 305 20.20 18.62 9.50
C GLY A 305 21.13 17.41 9.50
N GLU A 306 21.22 16.66 10.61
CA GLU A 306 22.04 15.45 10.71
C GLU A 306 21.52 14.36 9.76
N LYS A 307 22.46 13.66 9.10
CA LYS A 307 22.16 12.68 8.05
C LYS A 307 22.39 11.26 8.52
N LEU A 308 21.44 10.38 8.21
CA LEU A 308 21.57 8.94 8.36
C LEU A 308 21.31 8.28 7.00
N TYR A 309 22.08 7.24 6.68
CA TYR A 309 21.93 6.47 5.45
C TYR A 309 21.34 5.10 5.76
N ILE A 310 20.19 4.81 5.15
CA ILE A 310 19.38 3.63 5.41
C ILE A 310 19.59 2.63 4.27
N TYR A 311 19.94 1.40 4.62
CA TYR A 311 20.11 0.29 3.69
C TYR A 311 19.15 -0.83 4.09
N THR A 312 18.15 -1.07 3.24
CA THR A 312 17.13 -2.11 3.44
C THR A 312 17.56 -3.39 2.73
N GLY A 313 17.47 -4.54 3.41
CA GLY A 313 17.89 -5.84 2.86
C GLY A 313 17.00 -6.35 1.73
N GLU A 314 17.60 -6.95 0.71
CA GLU A 314 16.86 -7.69 -0.33
C GLU A 314 16.49 -9.08 0.18
N GLN A 315 15.26 -9.51 -0.11
CA GLN A 315 14.77 -10.85 0.17
C GLN A 315 15.67 -11.90 -0.48
N GLY A 316 15.83 -13.04 0.20
CA GLY A 316 16.43 -14.26 -0.36
C GLY A 316 15.78 -14.69 -1.68
N LYS A 317 16.54 -15.40 -2.51
CA LYS A 317 16.11 -15.90 -3.81
C LYS A 317 16.18 -17.41 -3.82
N ASP A 318 15.18 -18.02 -4.42
CA ASP A 318 15.17 -19.46 -4.61
C ASP A 318 16.19 -19.90 -5.64
N GLY A 319 16.79 -21.06 -5.42
CA GLY A 319 17.56 -21.76 -6.44
C GLY A 319 16.65 -22.32 -7.53
N THR A 320 17.17 -22.48 -8.74
CA THR A 320 16.41 -23.06 -9.85
C THR A 320 16.47 -24.58 -9.83
N ILE A 321 15.43 -25.22 -10.34
CA ILE A 321 15.41 -26.67 -10.62
C ILE A 321 16.24 -26.94 -11.88
N GLY A 322 16.93 -28.08 -11.94
CA GLY A 322 17.63 -28.52 -13.15
C GLY A 322 16.69 -28.88 -14.31
N ASN A 323 17.23 -29.05 -15.51
CA ASN A 323 16.45 -29.33 -16.72
C ASN A 323 16.98 -30.57 -17.44
N ASN A 324 16.13 -31.60 -17.58
CA ASN A 324 16.47 -32.86 -18.23
C ASN A 324 16.68 -32.72 -19.74
N THR A 325 15.86 -31.93 -20.42
CA THR A 325 15.91 -31.72 -21.89
C THR A 325 17.22 -31.08 -22.30
N ASN A 326 17.63 -30.04 -21.58
CA ASN A 326 18.85 -29.26 -21.88
C ASN A 326 20.07 -29.77 -21.10
N GLN A 327 19.92 -30.80 -20.26
CA GLN A 327 20.96 -31.37 -19.41
C GLN A 327 21.71 -30.32 -18.57
N THR A 328 20.97 -29.38 -17.97
CA THR A 328 21.54 -28.30 -17.15
C THR A 328 21.19 -28.50 -15.68
N PHE A 329 22.16 -28.26 -14.80
CA PHE A 329 21.95 -28.35 -13.37
C PHE A 329 21.24 -27.10 -12.81
N GLY A 330 20.50 -27.29 -11.72
CA GLY A 330 19.86 -26.19 -10.98
C GLY A 330 20.87 -25.19 -10.41
N LYS A 331 20.66 -23.90 -10.67
CA LYS A 331 21.54 -22.82 -10.22
C LYS A 331 21.15 -22.38 -8.82
N GLY A 332 22.14 -22.11 -7.98
CA GLY A 332 21.87 -21.54 -6.66
C GLY A 332 21.27 -20.15 -6.77
N GLY A 333 20.41 -19.79 -5.81
CA GLY A 333 19.85 -18.45 -5.71
C GLY A 333 20.95 -17.40 -5.65
N ALA A 334 20.80 -16.31 -6.40
CA ALA A 334 21.81 -15.26 -6.42
C ALA A 334 21.95 -14.57 -5.06
N ALA A 335 23.16 -14.10 -4.75
CA ALA A 335 23.40 -13.25 -3.58
C ALA A 335 22.51 -12.00 -3.61
N THR A 336 22.16 -11.51 -2.44
CA THR A 336 21.16 -10.45 -2.25
C THR A 336 21.79 -9.19 -1.70
N PHE A 337 21.20 -8.05 -2.06
CA PHE A 337 21.63 -6.74 -1.60
C PHE A 337 21.66 -6.66 -0.07
N ASN A 338 22.68 -5.96 0.41
CA ASN A 338 23.01 -5.84 1.82
C ASN A 338 23.35 -7.17 2.53
N GLY A 339 23.94 -8.10 1.78
CA GLY A 339 24.83 -9.10 2.35
C GLY A 339 24.27 -10.51 2.50
N GLY A 340 23.17 -10.89 1.85
CA GLY A 340 22.77 -12.29 1.82
C GLY A 340 23.64 -13.10 0.84
N GLY A 341 24.17 -14.23 1.30
CA GLY A 341 25.04 -15.10 0.52
C GLY A 341 24.27 -15.90 -0.54
N ALA A 342 24.91 -16.20 -1.67
CA ALA A 342 24.33 -17.01 -2.73
C ALA A 342 24.11 -18.47 -2.29
N GLY A 343 23.13 -19.13 -2.88
CA GLY A 343 23.00 -20.59 -2.79
C GLY A 343 24.02 -21.31 -3.68
N GLY A 344 24.29 -22.57 -3.36
CA GLY A 344 25.16 -23.44 -4.13
C GLY A 344 24.46 -24.09 -5.32
N GLU A 345 25.23 -24.47 -6.32
CA GLU A 345 24.73 -25.18 -7.50
C GLU A 345 24.40 -26.64 -7.19
N ALA A 346 23.34 -27.16 -7.83
CA ALA A 346 22.99 -28.58 -7.82
C ALA A 346 23.88 -29.41 -8.77
N ARG A 347 23.67 -30.73 -8.75
CA ARG A 347 24.19 -31.69 -9.73
C ARG A 347 23.10 -32.68 -10.15
N GLY A 348 23.25 -33.21 -11.36
CA GLY A 348 22.41 -34.25 -11.93
C GLY A 348 23.14 -34.94 -13.09
N SER A 349 22.53 -36.00 -13.63
CA SER A 349 23.03 -36.75 -14.78
C SER A 349 21.87 -37.35 -15.59
N THR A 350 22.17 -38.10 -16.64
CA THR A 350 21.17 -38.88 -17.39
C THR A 350 20.64 -40.07 -16.58
N THR A 351 21.42 -40.61 -15.64
CA THR A 351 20.99 -41.66 -14.69
C THR A 351 20.19 -41.08 -13.53
N TYR A 352 20.56 -39.88 -13.08
CA TYR A 352 19.91 -39.17 -11.97
C TYR A 352 19.37 -37.82 -12.48
N PRO A 353 18.12 -37.79 -12.98
CA PRO A 353 17.59 -36.67 -13.75
C PRO A 353 17.84 -35.31 -13.09
N TYR A 354 18.39 -34.35 -13.85
CA TYR A 354 18.66 -32.97 -13.39
C TYR A 354 17.45 -32.29 -12.74
N ALA A 355 16.24 -32.56 -13.24
CA ALA A 355 15.01 -32.00 -12.73
C ALA A 355 14.63 -32.48 -11.31
N ASN A 356 15.30 -33.50 -10.79
CA ASN A 356 15.10 -33.97 -9.41
C ASN A 356 15.83 -33.10 -8.38
N TYR A 357 16.72 -32.22 -8.82
CA TYR A 357 17.59 -31.44 -7.93
C TYR A 357 17.50 -29.95 -8.24
N SER A 358 17.50 -29.16 -7.17
CA SER A 358 17.46 -27.69 -7.21
C SER A 358 18.73 -27.10 -6.62
N GLY A 359 19.13 -25.93 -7.13
CA GLY A 359 20.14 -25.12 -6.46
C GLY A 359 19.68 -24.72 -5.05
N GLY A 360 20.62 -24.41 -4.18
CA GLY A 360 20.31 -23.89 -2.85
C GLY A 360 19.70 -22.49 -2.92
N ASN A 361 18.92 -22.13 -1.91
CA ASN A 361 18.37 -20.79 -1.76
C ASN A 361 19.43 -19.83 -1.21
N SER A 362 19.35 -18.55 -1.55
CA SER A 362 20.22 -17.52 -0.97
C SER A 362 19.69 -17.00 0.37
N GLY A 363 20.58 -16.38 1.15
CA GLY A 363 20.19 -15.66 2.36
C GLY A 363 19.55 -14.30 2.06
N GLY A 364 18.78 -13.77 3.01
CA GLY A 364 18.29 -12.40 3.00
C GLY A 364 19.35 -11.40 3.46
N GLY A 365 19.29 -10.18 2.92
CA GLY A 365 20.13 -9.06 3.34
C GLY A 365 19.80 -8.51 4.71
N ALA A 366 20.77 -7.87 5.36
CA ALA A 366 20.53 -7.10 6.57
C ALA A 366 19.78 -5.80 6.26
N THR A 367 19.17 -5.20 7.29
CA THR A 367 18.75 -3.79 7.23
C THR A 367 19.54 -2.98 8.23
N ASP A 368 20.13 -1.86 7.83
CA ASP A 368 21.03 -1.09 8.69
C ASP A 368 20.97 0.43 8.50
N VAL A 369 21.44 1.14 9.52
CA VAL A 369 21.62 2.60 9.55
C VAL A 369 23.10 2.93 9.65
N ARG A 370 23.57 3.79 8.75
CA ARG A 370 24.98 4.19 8.62
C ARG A 370 25.17 5.70 8.76
N LEU A 371 26.36 6.09 9.22
CA LEU A 371 26.78 7.50 9.27
C LEU A 371 27.50 7.95 8.00
N SER A 372 27.93 7.02 7.14
CA SER A 372 28.63 7.32 5.89
C SER A 372 28.01 6.56 4.72
N LYS A 373 27.71 7.30 3.64
CA LYS A 373 27.23 6.75 2.38
C LYS A 373 28.35 6.01 1.66
N GLY A 374 28.01 4.87 1.08
CA GLY A 374 28.85 4.13 0.16
C GLY A 374 28.03 3.08 -0.60
N ASN A 375 28.71 2.23 -1.36
CA ASN A 375 28.07 0.98 -1.79
C ASN A 375 27.70 0.14 -0.56
N TRP A 376 26.71 -0.74 -0.68
CA TRP A 376 26.24 -1.53 0.47
C TRP A 376 27.37 -2.34 1.11
N ASN A 377 28.36 -2.77 0.32
CA ASN A 377 29.54 -3.54 0.72
C ASN A 377 30.82 -2.70 0.87
N ASP A 378 30.73 -1.37 0.80
CA ASP A 378 31.88 -0.51 1.04
C ASP A 378 32.36 -0.64 2.51
N ALA A 379 33.66 -0.87 2.71
CA ALA A 379 34.19 -1.16 4.04
C ALA A 379 34.04 0.01 5.01
N THR A 380 34.26 1.24 4.55
CA THR A 380 34.13 2.46 5.37
C THR A 380 32.67 2.68 5.76
N SER A 381 31.76 2.57 4.80
CA SER A 381 30.32 2.65 5.04
C SER A 381 29.84 1.56 6.00
N LEU A 382 30.22 0.30 5.78
CA LEU A 382 29.86 -0.83 6.67
C LEU A 382 30.35 -0.62 8.10
N ARG A 383 31.55 -0.05 8.31
CA ARG A 383 32.06 0.22 9.66
C ARG A 383 31.28 1.33 10.35
N SER A 384 30.65 2.23 9.59
CA SER A 384 29.84 3.34 10.12
C SER A 384 28.41 2.93 10.55
N ARG A 385 28.10 1.63 10.57
CA ARG A 385 26.79 1.09 10.99
C ARG A 385 26.56 1.30 12.49
N ILE A 386 25.48 1.98 12.84
CA ILE A 386 25.09 2.25 14.25
C ILE A 386 23.92 1.37 14.73
N MET A 387 23.16 0.79 13.80
CA MET A 387 22.09 -0.17 14.08
C MET A 387 21.94 -1.12 12.89
N VAL A 388 21.75 -2.41 13.14
CA VAL A 388 21.62 -3.48 12.15
C VAL A 388 20.59 -4.50 12.63
N ALA A 389 19.61 -4.82 11.79
CA ALA A 389 18.77 -6.00 11.91
C ALA A 389 19.28 -7.09 10.94
N GLY A 390 19.63 -8.26 11.50
CA GLY A 390 20.16 -9.38 10.73
C GLY A 390 19.14 -9.99 9.76
N GLY A 391 19.58 -10.33 8.56
CA GLY A 391 18.83 -11.12 7.59
C GLY A 391 18.91 -12.62 7.88
N GLY A 392 17.90 -13.36 7.42
CA GLY A 392 17.88 -14.81 7.58
C GLY A 392 18.74 -15.56 6.55
N GLY A 393 19.24 -16.73 6.91
CA GLY A 393 19.93 -17.66 6.02
C GLY A 393 18.96 -18.51 5.21
N GLY A 394 19.35 -18.84 3.98
CA GLY A 394 18.58 -19.67 3.06
C GLY A 394 18.32 -21.07 3.62
N CYS A 395 17.15 -21.61 3.33
CA CYS A 395 16.78 -22.98 3.66
C CYS A 395 15.67 -23.46 2.71
N PHE A 396 15.48 -24.78 2.63
CA PHE A 396 14.41 -25.40 1.84
C PHE A 396 13.15 -25.61 2.69
N GLU A 397 11.98 -25.63 2.05
CA GLU A 397 10.69 -25.82 2.73
C GLU A 397 10.54 -27.22 3.36
N GLU A 398 11.10 -28.26 2.75
CA GLU A 398 11.05 -29.65 3.20
C GLU A 398 11.75 -29.92 4.55
N ALA A 399 12.32 -28.89 5.19
CA ALA A 399 12.94 -28.97 6.52
C ALA A 399 11.94 -29.30 7.66
N GLU A 400 10.68 -29.61 7.40
CA GLU A 400 9.75 -30.11 8.43
C GLU A 400 10.18 -31.45 9.06
N LYS A 401 11.05 -32.21 8.40
CA LYS A 401 11.73 -33.38 9.00
C LYS A 401 13.09 -33.03 9.65
N SER A 402 13.37 -31.76 9.85
CA SER A 402 14.59 -31.31 10.52
C SER A 402 14.48 -31.45 12.04
N ILE A 403 15.64 -31.52 12.67
CA ILE A 403 15.79 -31.68 14.12
C ILE A 403 15.56 -30.33 14.85
N ASP A 404 15.38 -29.21 14.12
CA ASP A 404 15.44 -27.85 14.67
C ASP A 404 14.32 -26.98 14.11
N THR A 405 13.33 -26.61 14.92
CA THR A 405 12.19 -25.79 14.47
C THR A 405 12.51 -24.28 14.41
N ASN A 406 13.67 -23.85 14.91
CA ASN A 406 14.09 -22.44 15.02
C ASN A 406 15.45 -22.21 14.37
N MET A 407 15.48 -22.35 13.04
CA MET A 407 16.70 -22.30 12.25
C MET A 407 16.81 -21.10 11.31
N SER A 408 18.06 -20.78 10.98
CA SER A 408 18.46 -19.81 9.95
C SER A 408 17.98 -18.37 10.18
N GLN A 409 17.31 -18.05 11.28
CA GLN A 409 16.77 -16.71 11.52
C GLN A 409 17.85 -15.64 11.64
N GLY A 410 17.53 -14.43 11.18
CA GLY A 410 18.23 -13.23 11.61
C GLY A 410 18.17 -13.14 13.13
N GLY A 411 19.33 -13.01 13.77
CA GLY A 411 19.44 -13.15 15.22
C GLY A 411 19.48 -11.84 15.99
N THR A 412 19.61 -11.95 17.31
CA THR A 412 19.99 -10.83 18.18
C THR A 412 21.50 -10.62 18.07
N THR A 413 22.28 -10.72 19.15
CA THR A 413 23.75 -10.64 19.06
C THR A 413 24.37 -11.82 18.30
N THR A 414 23.63 -12.92 18.18
CA THR A 414 24.00 -14.11 17.41
C THR A 414 22.84 -14.55 16.50
N GLY A 415 23.15 -14.78 15.23
CA GLY A 415 22.25 -15.36 14.22
C GLY A 415 21.83 -16.80 14.54
N GLY A 416 20.67 -17.20 14.05
CA GLY A 416 20.25 -18.60 14.08
C GLY A 416 21.16 -19.45 13.21
N ALA A 417 21.62 -20.58 13.72
CA ALA A 417 22.31 -21.54 12.87
C ALA A 417 21.32 -22.22 11.91
N GLY A 418 21.80 -22.63 10.74
CA GLY A 418 20.98 -23.32 9.76
C GLY A 418 20.57 -24.71 10.24
N GLY A 419 19.51 -25.27 9.64
CA GLY A 419 19.15 -26.67 9.84
C GLY A 419 19.67 -27.61 8.76
N ILE A 420 19.19 -28.84 8.86
CA ILE A 420 19.50 -29.97 7.96
C ILE A 420 18.18 -30.66 7.65
N THR A 421 17.90 -30.93 6.38
CA THR A 421 16.72 -31.69 5.97
C THR A 421 17.07 -33.19 5.92
N MET A 422 16.51 -34.01 6.82
CA MET A 422 16.85 -35.44 7.00
C MET A 422 15.60 -36.32 7.11
N ALA A 423 15.73 -37.64 6.89
CA ALA A 423 14.71 -38.65 7.25
C ALA A 423 15.09 -39.49 8.49
N GLN A 424 16.38 -39.57 8.84
CA GLN A 424 16.91 -40.27 10.02
C GLN A 424 18.13 -39.51 10.56
N ASP A 425 18.25 -39.40 11.89
CA ASP A 425 19.23 -38.60 12.62
C ASP A 425 20.68 -39.06 12.38
N GLN A 426 21.56 -38.14 11.99
CA GLN A 426 23.02 -38.34 12.04
C GLN A 426 23.72 -37.09 12.54
N ALA A 427 24.14 -37.13 13.81
CA ALA A 427 24.89 -36.07 14.49
C ALA A 427 26.14 -35.57 13.72
N GLY A 428 26.73 -36.39 12.85
CA GLY A 428 27.92 -36.04 12.06
C GLY A 428 27.74 -34.83 11.13
N TYR A 429 26.52 -34.58 10.63
CA TYR A 429 26.26 -33.50 9.68
C TYR A 429 25.84 -32.17 10.33
N LEU A 430 25.55 -32.14 11.65
CA LEU A 430 25.25 -30.90 12.39
C LEU A 430 26.38 -29.86 12.26
N SER A 431 27.62 -30.32 12.19
CA SER A 431 28.80 -29.47 11.97
C SER A 431 28.85 -28.79 10.60
N LYS A 432 28.09 -29.29 9.62
CA LYS A 432 28.05 -28.77 8.25
C LYS A 432 27.03 -27.64 8.08
N ARG A 433 26.09 -27.48 9.02
CA ARG A 433 25.12 -26.40 8.99
C ARG A 433 25.79 -25.04 9.02
N GLY A 434 25.24 -24.07 8.32
CA GLY A 434 25.73 -22.70 8.40
C GLY A 434 25.60 -22.19 9.84
N THR A 435 26.71 -21.78 10.45
CA THR A 435 26.66 -21.14 11.77
C THR A 435 26.15 -19.71 11.64
N GLY A 436 25.41 -19.23 12.63
CA GLY A 436 24.96 -17.85 12.68
C GLY A 436 26.13 -16.87 12.84
N GLY A 437 25.97 -15.66 12.30
CA GLY A 437 26.92 -14.57 12.57
C GLY A 437 26.86 -14.17 14.05
N THR A 438 27.97 -13.72 14.62
CA THR A 438 28.08 -13.23 16.00
C THR A 438 28.46 -11.75 16.00
N GLN A 439 28.91 -11.21 17.12
CA GLN A 439 29.44 -9.84 17.18
C GLN A 439 30.87 -9.71 16.65
N THR A 440 31.61 -10.81 16.53
CA THR A 440 33.03 -10.79 16.15
C THR A 440 33.41 -11.79 15.06
N SER A 441 32.50 -12.70 14.70
CA SER A 441 32.77 -13.80 13.77
C SER A 441 31.54 -14.19 12.96
N GLY A 442 31.75 -14.92 11.88
CA GLY A 442 30.71 -15.31 10.93
C GLY A 442 31.36 -15.69 9.61
N ASN A 443 30.68 -15.44 8.49
CA ASN A 443 31.32 -15.46 7.19
C ASN A 443 32.22 -14.22 7.01
N ALA A 444 31.64 -13.03 7.10
CA ALA A 444 32.36 -11.77 7.04
C ALA A 444 31.54 -10.64 7.69
N PHE A 445 32.20 -9.51 7.95
CA PHE A 445 31.55 -8.29 8.42
C PHE A 445 30.58 -7.77 7.36
N GLY A 446 29.28 -7.76 7.66
CA GLY A 446 28.25 -7.32 6.70
C GLY A 446 27.78 -8.38 5.70
N VAL A 447 28.50 -9.48 5.50
CA VAL A 447 28.28 -10.38 4.34
C VAL A 447 28.16 -11.84 4.76
N GLY A 448 27.05 -12.47 4.39
CA GLY A 448 26.75 -13.88 4.55
C GLY A 448 27.50 -14.77 3.56
N GLY A 449 27.77 -16.00 3.96
CA GLY A 449 28.57 -16.95 3.18
C GLY A 449 27.78 -17.64 2.08
N ALA A 450 28.43 -17.96 0.98
CA ALA A 450 27.82 -18.76 -0.07
C ALA A 450 27.58 -20.20 0.42
N GLY A 451 26.49 -20.81 -0.01
CA GLY A 451 26.26 -22.24 0.15
C GLY A 451 27.20 -23.03 -0.74
N ALA A 452 27.72 -24.15 -0.22
CA ALA A 452 28.52 -25.07 -1.02
C ALA A 452 27.68 -25.69 -2.14
N ARG A 453 28.35 -26.09 -3.23
CA ARG A 453 27.76 -26.95 -4.27
C ARG A 453 27.28 -28.26 -3.68
N SER A 454 26.50 -28.99 -4.47
CA SER A 454 25.94 -30.30 -4.11
C SER A 454 26.91 -31.21 -3.34
N GLY A 455 26.36 -31.97 -2.40
CA GLY A 455 27.11 -32.94 -1.61
C GLY A 455 27.67 -34.12 -2.42
N HIS A 456 27.06 -34.45 -3.57
CA HIS A 456 27.42 -35.54 -4.46
C HIS A 456 27.57 -35.04 -5.90
N ASP A 457 28.63 -35.48 -6.59
CA ASP A 457 29.03 -34.93 -7.90
C ASP A 457 28.06 -35.26 -9.04
N THR A 458 27.32 -36.36 -8.94
CA THR A 458 26.41 -36.81 -10.01
C THR A 458 24.94 -36.47 -9.75
N ALA A 459 24.53 -36.20 -8.51
CA ALA A 459 23.12 -36.21 -8.12
C ALA A 459 22.88 -35.62 -6.72
N CYS A 460 22.72 -34.30 -6.60
CA CYS A 460 22.14 -33.69 -5.40
C CYS A 460 21.78 -32.21 -5.56
N SER A 461 20.87 -31.71 -4.71
CA SER A 461 20.61 -30.28 -4.53
C SER A 461 21.83 -29.54 -3.98
N GLY A 462 21.92 -28.25 -4.30
CA GLY A 462 22.93 -27.35 -3.72
C GLY A 462 22.62 -26.96 -2.27
N HIS A 463 23.62 -26.51 -1.52
CA HIS A 463 23.44 -26.02 -0.15
C HIS A 463 23.10 -24.53 -0.13
N ASN A 464 22.56 -24.03 0.98
CA ASN A 464 21.97 -22.69 1.03
C ASN A 464 22.95 -21.62 1.53
N GLY A 465 22.74 -20.37 1.12
CA GLY A 465 23.53 -19.21 1.52
C GLY A 465 23.18 -18.68 2.91
N GLY A 466 24.14 -18.06 3.60
CA GLY A 466 23.94 -17.42 4.90
C GLY A 466 23.34 -16.01 4.80
N GLY A 467 22.66 -15.56 5.85
CA GLY A 467 22.04 -14.24 5.92
C GLY A 467 23.05 -13.11 6.18
N GLY A 468 22.74 -11.90 5.70
CA GLY A 468 23.50 -10.69 6.01
C GLY A 468 23.30 -10.24 7.45
N GLY A 469 24.24 -9.49 8.03
CA GLY A 469 24.12 -9.01 9.41
C GLY A 469 25.25 -8.08 9.81
N TYR A 470 25.41 -7.80 11.10
CA TYR A 470 26.60 -7.14 11.62
C TYR A 470 27.84 -7.97 11.25
N TYR A 471 27.78 -9.26 11.56
CA TYR A 471 28.44 -10.32 10.81
C TYR A 471 27.39 -11.17 10.11
N GLY A 472 27.65 -11.51 8.85
CA GLY A 472 26.80 -12.44 8.12
C GLY A 472 27.00 -13.88 8.59
N GLY A 473 25.93 -14.67 8.54
CA GLY A 473 25.99 -16.10 8.83
C GLY A 473 26.73 -16.88 7.76
N LYS A 474 27.21 -18.07 8.08
CA LYS A 474 27.90 -18.94 7.11
C LYS A 474 26.88 -19.65 6.22
N GLY A 475 27.26 -19.95 4.98
CA GLY A 475 26.49 -20.84 4.11
C GLY A 475 26.61 -22.30 4.56
N GLY A 476 25.68 -23.14 4.11
CA GLY A 476 25.73 -24.58 4.32
C GLY A 476 26.95 -25.20 3.65
N GLN A 477 27.64 -26.10 4.36
CA GLN A 477 28.89 -26.72 3.92
C GLN A 477 28.63 -28.03 3.17
N SER A 478 29.61 -28.45 2.36
CA SER A 478 29.57 -29.73 1.66
C SER A 478 29.55 -30.90 2.64
N THR A 479 28.74 -31.90 2.31
CA THR A 479 28.58 -33.16 3.05
C THR A 479 29.59 -34.24 2.65
N GLY A 480 30.42 -34.03 1.62
CA GLY A 480 31.48 -34.97 1.23
C GLY A 480 30.97 -36.30 0.67
N GLY A 481 29.87 -36.29 -0.08
CA GLY A 481 29.32 -37.45 -0.79
C GLY A 481 27.84 -37.69 -0.49
N SER A 482 27.30 -37.29 0.64
CA SER A 482 25.89 -37.55 0.97
C SER A 482 24.95 -36.53 0.36
N CYS A 483 23.82 -36.98 -0.19
CA CYS A 483 22.85 -36.07 -0.78
C CYS A 483 21.91 -35.43 0.26
N TYR A 484 22.45 -34.55 1.11
CA TYR A 484 21.66 -33.78 2.08
C TYR A 484 21.57 -32.30 1.70
N LYS A 485 20.48 -31.68 2.12
CA LYS A 485 20.25 -30.24 1.99
C LYS A 485 20.66 -29.56 3.29
N ILE A 486 21.62 -28.64 3.21
CA ILE A 486 22.22 -27.96 4.37
C ILE A 486 21.85 -26.48 4.30
N CYS A 487 21.25 -25.97 5.37
CA CYS A 487 20.80 -24.58 5.43
C CYS A 487 21.90 -23.63 5.90
N GLY A 488 21.80 -22.36 5.48
CA GLY A 488 22.71 -21.30 5.88
C GLY A 488 22.31 -20.72 7.24
N GLY A 489 23.28 -20.20 8.00
CA GLY A 489 23.01 -19.47 9.23
C GLY A 489 22.55 -18.04 8.94
N GLY A 490 21.71 -17.48 9.80
CA GLY A 490 21.31 -16.08 9.75
C GLY A 490 22.41 -15.14 10.24
N GLY A 491 22.31 -13.86 9.89
CA GLY A 491 23.23 -12.83 10.38
C GLY A 491 22.89 -12.34 11.79
N SER A 492 23.88 -11.76 12.47
CA SER A 492 23.67 -11.08 13.74
C SER A 492 23.10 -9.67 13.54
N SER A 493 22.36 -9.20 14.53
CA SER A 493 21.99 -7.80 14.71
C SER A 493 23.04 -7.04 15.52
N PHE A 494 22.97 -5.71 15.49
CA PHE A 494 23.83 -4.82 16.26
C PHE A 494 23.06 -3.54 16.60
N ILE A 495 23.22 -3.02 17.82
CA ILE A 495 22.74 -1.70 18.22
C ILE A 495 23.85 -1.05 19.02
N SER A 496 24.27 0.15 18.61
CA SER A 496 25.32 0.88 19.34
C SER A 496 24.87 1.19 20.78
N GLY A 497 25.72 0.83 21.74
CA GLY A 497 25.45 0.95 23.18
C GLY A 497 24.58 -0.15 23.79
N TYR A 498 24.13 -1.14 23.00
CA TYR A 498 23.35 -2.26 23.52
C TYR A 498 24.23 -3.35 24.14
N SER A 499 23.85 -3.84 25.32
CA SER A 499 24.62 -4.85 26.05
C SER A 499 24.84 -6.12 25.21
N GLY A 500 26.07 -6.65 25.26
CA GLY A 500 26.48 -7.82 24.49
C GLY A 500 26.87 -7.54 23.03
N CYS A 501 26.71 -6.31 22.52
CA CYS A 501 27.25 -5.92 21.22
C CYS A 501 28.75 -5.57 21.30
N ASN A 502 29.47 -5.71 20.19
CA ASN A 502 30.87 -5.30 20.08
C ASN A 502 31.08 -4.44 18.84
N ALA A 503 31.30 -3.14 19.05
CA ALA A 503 31.52 -2.19 17.99
C ALA A 503 32.94 -2.29 17.42
N VAL A 504 33.07 -1.97 16.14
CA VAL A 504 34.37 -1.79 15.49
C VAL A 504 34.82 -0.33 15.55
N ASN A 505 36.14 -0.11 15.45
CA ASN A 505 36.75 1.18 15.11
C ASN A 505 36.59 1.50 13.62
N SER A 506 36.97 2.71 13.21
CA SER A 506 36.98 3.13 11.79
C SER A 506 37.91 2.26 10.93
N ASP A 507 38.94 1.65 11.52
CA ASP A 507 39.85 0.69 10.87
C ASP A 507 39.29 -0.74 10.82
N GLY A 508 38.17 -1.02 11.49
CA GLY A 508 37.51 -2.33 11.55
C GLY A 508 37.94 -3.21 12.73
N THR A 509 38.85 -2.76 13.59
CA THR A 509 39.26 -3.51 14.79
C THR A 509 38.15 -3.48 15.85
N HIS A 510 37.94 -4.61 16.54
CA HIS A 510 36.93 -4.71 17.60
C HIS A 510 37.35 -3.94 18.85
N ARG A 511 36.42 -3.17 19.42
CA ARG A 511 36.66 -2.30 20.58
C ARG A 511 36.46 -3.01 21.92
N GLY A 512 35.83 -4.19 21.93
CA GLY A 512 35.46 -4.91 23.14
C GLY A 512 34.31 -4.26 23.92
N ASN A 513 33.58 -3.32 23.30
CA ASN A 513 32.41 -2.67 23.88
C ASN A 513 31.39 -2.28 22.80
N ALA A 514 30.14 -2.05 23.20
CA ALA A 514 29.03 -1.83 22.26
C ALA A 514 28.98 -0.43 21.62
N THR A 515 29.75 0.54 22.11
CA THR A 515 29.63 1.92 21.67
C THR A 515 30.38 2.15 20.37
N HIS A 516 29.65 2.49 19.32
CA HIS A 516 30.19 2.86 18.00
C HIS A 516 31.22 3.98 18.13
N TYR A 517 32.26 3.97 17.30
CA TYR A 517 33.41 4.90 17.40
C TYR A 517 33.02 6.39 17.30
N SER A 518 31.85 6.71 16.76
CA SER A 518 31.32 8.08 16.73
C SER A 518 30.72 8.56 18.06
N GLY A 519 30.62 7.68 19.06
CA GLY A 519 29.99 7.97 20.35
C GLY A 519 28.46 7.92 20.35
N LYS A 520 27.80 7.66 19.22
CA LYS A 520 26.34 7.53 19.17
C LYS A 520 25.87 6.26 19.85
N THR A 521 24.83 6.36 20.66
CA THR A 521 24.22 5.22 21.36
C THR A 521 22.70 5.31 21.29
N PHE A 522 22.04 4.16 21.45
CA PHE A 522 20.58 4.10 21.53
C PHE A 522 20.11 3.84 22.97
N SER A 523 19.03 4.51 23.36
CA SER A 523 18.26 4.21 24.58
C SER A 523 17.01 3.39 24.25
N SER A 524 16.40 2.77 25.26
CA SER A 524 15.18 1.94 25.11
C SER A 524 15.28 0.90 23.99
N ALA A 525 16.49 0.37 23.80
CA ALA A 525 16.82 -0.48 22.67
C ALA A 525 16.30 -1.91 22.89
N THR A 526 15.95 -2.59 21.79
CA THR A 526 15.45 -3.98 21.81
C THR A 526 15.90 -4.70 20.55
N MET A 527 16.30 -5.96 20.68
CA MET A 527 16.51 -6.88 19.56
C MET A 527 15.56 -8.08 19.69
N ILE A 528 14.96 -8.48 18.57
CA ILE A 528 14.09 -9.66 18.49
C ILE A 528 14.60 -10.51 17.32
N SER A 529 14.83 -11.81 17.55
CA SER A 529 15.22 -12.74 16.48
C SER A 529 14.07 -12.95 15.50
N GLY A 530 14.36 -13.44 14.29
CA GLY A 530 13.34 -13.76 13.29
C GLY A 530 12.36 -14.87 13.69
N THR A 531 12.54 -15.49 14.85
CA THR A 531 11.60 -16.45 15.47
C THR A 531 10.70 -15.80 16.52
N GLY A 532 10.96 -14.55 16.91
CA GLY A 532 10.16 -13.81 17.88
C GLY A 532 9.00 -13.06 17.23
N SER A 533 7.97 -12.80 18.02
CA SER A 533 6.86 -11.90 17.65
C SER A 533 7.37 -10.46 17.67
N MET A 534 7.19 -9.75 16.56
CA MET A 534 7.63 -8.37 16.35
C MET A 534 6.55 -7.58 15.60
N PRO A 535 6.55 -6.23 15.67
CA PRO A 535 5.63 -5.43 14.88
C PRO A 535 5.81 -5.71 13.39
N ASN A 536 4.73 -5.88 12.65
CA ASN A 536 4.81 -5.97 11.20
C ASN A 536 4.90 -4.55 10.62
N PRO A 537 5.88 -4.23 9.76
CA PRO A 537 6.03 -2.87 9.24
C PRO A 537 4.91 -2.48 8.25
N ARG A 538 4.23 -3.46 7.65
CA ARG A 538 3.26 -3.31 6.56
C ARG A 538 1.81 -3.60 6.98
N LEU A 539 1.63 -4.27 8.12
CA LEU A 539 0.33 -4.61 8.67
C LEU A 539 0.19 -4.00 10.07
N ASN A 540 -1.03 -3.66 10.48
CA ASN A 540 -1.30 -3.10 11.81
C ASN A 540 -1.40 -4.21 12.88
N GLU A 541 -0.49 -5.16 12.85
CA GLU A 541 -0.44 -6.33 13.74
C GLU A 541 1.00 -6.80 13.96
N ASN A 542 1.20 -7.73 14.91
CA ASN A 542 2.49 -8.40 15.09
C ASN A 542 2.59 -9.63 14.20
N SER A 543 3.80 -9.93 13.71
CA SER A 543 4.12 -11.17 13.01
C SER A 543 5.37 -11.83 13.59
N VAL A 544 5.50 -13.15 13.40
CA VAL A 544 6.73 -13.87 13.74
C VAL A 544 7.76 -13.60 12.66
N GLY A 545 8.83 -12.87 13.01
CA GLY A 545 9.89 -12.48 12.07
C GLY A 545 9.42 -11.53 10.97
N ASN A 546 10.38 -10.94 10.26
CA ASN A 546 10.08 -10.29 8.98
C ASN A 546 10.21 -11.29 7.85
N ASN A 547 9.13 -11.45 7.08
CA ASN A 547 9.17 -12.20 5.84
C ASN A 547 9.23 -11.26 4.64
N GLY A 548 10.04 -11.61 3.65
CA GLY A 548 10.27 -10.75 2.49
C GLY A 548 11.38 -9.71 2.68
N ASN A 549 11.28 -8.64 1.92
CA ASN A 549 12.26 -7.56 1.92
C ASN A 549 12.36 -6.87 3.29
N GLY A 550 13.56 -6.39 3.59
CA GLY A 550 13.83 -5.56 4.77
C GLY A 550 13.08 -4.23 4.73
N TYR A 551 12.95 -3.61 5.89
CA TYR A 551 12.22 -2.36 6.06
C TYR A 551 12.86 -1.52 7.17
N ALA A 552 12.72 -0.20 7.11
CA ALA A 552 13.09 0.68 8.21
C ALA A 552 12.03 1.77 8.43
N ARG A 553 11.82 2.15 9.69
CA ARG A 553 10.96 3.25 10.11
C ARG A 553 11.71 4.15 11.07
N ILE A 554 11.64 5.45 10.84
CA ILE A 554 12.11 6.47 11.78
C ILE A 554 10.91 7.29 12.24
N THR A 555 10.69 7.37 13.55
CA THR A 555 9.60 8.12 14.16
C THR A 555 10.15 9.27 14.99
N LEU A 556 9.70 10.50 14.75
CA LEU A 556 10.01 11.63 15.62
C LEU A 556 9.18 11.51 16.91
N ILE A 557 9.86 11.35 18.04
CA ILE A 557 9.22 11.18 19.36
C ILE A 557 9.07 12.51 20.09
N SER A 558 10.08 13.37 20.01
CA SER A 558 10.05 14.71 20.63
C SER A 558 11.02 15.65 19.95
N ILE A 559 10.62 16.92 19.87
CA ILE A 559 11.49 18.02 19.45
C ILE A 559 12.16 18.60 20.70
N GLN A 560 13.46 18.83 20.63
CA GLN A 560 14.23 19.53 21.65
C GLN A 560 14.54 20.93 21.13
N ASN A 561 14.00 21.94 21.82
CA ASN A 561 14.24 23.34 21.49
C ASN A 561 15.64 23.79 21.90
#